data_AF-A0A1Q7SWI3-F1
#
_entry.id   AF-A0A1Q7SWI3-F1
#
_cell.length_a   1.000
_cell.length_b   1.000
_cell.length_c   1.000
_cell.angle_alpha   90.00
_cell.angle_beta   90.00
_cell.angle_gamma   90.00
#
_symmetry.space_group_name_H-M   'P 1'
#
loop_
_entity.id
_entity.type
_entity.pdbx_description
1 polymer ?
#
loop_
_entity_poly.entity_id
_entity_poly.type
_entity_poly.pdbx_seq_one_letter_code
_entity_poly.pdbx_strand_id
1 'polypeptide(L)'
;MTEHKPWTTLSSQQVLDNPHLKIRREQVAVPNGPVIPDYYIIENRGWVGIVPVTEDGYFLINKQYKHGIGLVVLEFPAGGIDPHEDDPLDTARRKISLCLQKNCCN
;
A
#
# COMPACT_ATOMS: atom_id res chain seq x y z
N MET A 1 14.87 -12.61 -23.87
CA MET A 1 14.03 -12.09 -22.76
C MET A 1 12.62 -11.96 -23.30
N THR A 2 11.67 -12.68 -22.72
CA THR A 2 10.27 -12.63 -23.18
C THR A 2 9.71 -11.25 -22.84
N GLU A 3 9.23 -10.52 -23.85
CA GLU A 3 8.68 -9.18 -23.68
C GLU A 3 7.37 -9.26 -22.89
N HIS A 4 7.32 -8.65 -21.70
CA HIS A 4 6.12 -8.57 -20.89
C HIS A 4 5.20 -7.49 -21.47
N LYS A 5 4.28 -7.89 -22.36
CA LYS A 5 3.23 -6.99 -22.85
C LYS A 5 2.27 -6.61 -21.71
N PRO A 6 1.77 -5.37 -21.66
CA PRO A 6 0.75 -4.97 -20.69
C PRO A 6 -0.57 -5.69 -20.98
N TRP A 7 -1.40 -5.84 -19.94
CA TRP A 7 -2.76 -6.35 -20.09
C TRP A 7 -3.66 -5.28 -20.73
N THR A 8 -4.70 -5.73 -21.44
CA THR A 8 -5.67 -4.82 -22.05
C THR A 8 -6.95 -4.77 -21.22
N THR A 9 -7.33 -3.59 -20.75
CA THR A 9 -8.65 -3.39 -20.13
C THR A 9 -9.74 -3.38 -21.19
N LEU A 10 -10.69 -4.31 -21.08
CA LEU A 10 -11.86 -4.43 -21.98
C LEU A 10 -13.06 -3.63 -21.47
N SER A 11 -13.25 -3.58 -20.15
CA SER A 11 -14.25 -2.74 -19.50
C SER A 11 -13.83 -2.39 -18.08
N SER A 12 -14.38 -1.31 -17.54
CA SER A 12 -14.05 -0.80 -16.21
C SER A 12 -15.30 -0.21 -15.54
N GLN A 13 -15.54 -0.58 -14.29
CA GLN A 13 -16.67 -0.13 -13.49
C GLN A 13 -16.23 0.18 -12.06
N GLN A 14 -16.54 1.38 -11.56
CA GLN A 14 -16.40 1.69 -10.14
C GLN A 14 -17.50 0.94 -9.37
N VAL A 15 -17.11 0.02 -8.49
CA VAL A 15 -18.06 -0.81 -7.72
C VAL A 15 -18.23 -0.33 -6.28
N LEU A 16 -17.25 0.42 -5.75
CA LEU A 16 -17.31 1.08 -4.47
C LEU A 16 -16.55 2.40 -4.53
N ASP A 17 -17.15 3.49 -4.09
CA ASP A 17 -16.48 4.79 -3.92
C ASP A 17 -16.98 5.45 -2.64
N ASN A 18 -16.13 5.46 -1.61
CA ASN A 18 -16.37 6.21 -0.39
C ASN A 18 -15.05 6.78 0.16
N PRO A 19 -15.08 7.64 1.20
CA PRO A 19 -13.88 8.28 1.73
C PRO A 19 -12.79 7.33 2.26
N HIS A 20 -13.12 6.08 2.57
CA HIS A 20 -12.20 5.10 3.16
C HIS A 20 -11.70 4.05 2.17
N LEU A 21 -12.48 3.77 1.11
CA LEU A 21 -12.20 2.68 0.19
C LEU A 21 -12.82 2.96 -1.17
N LYS A 22 -11.98 2.81 -2.20
CA LYS A 22 -12.39 2.84 -3.60
C LYS A 22 -11.99 1.53 -4.25
N ILE A 23 -12.95 0.88 -4.92
CA ILE A 23 -12.73 -0.39 -5.61
C ILE A 23 -13.31 -0.28 -7.00
N ARG A 24 -12.46 -0.58 -7.98
CA ARG A 24 -12.84 -0.68 -9.38
C ARG A 24 -12.73 -2.12 -9.84
N ARG A 25 -13.71 -2.54 -10.62
CA ARG A 25 -13.76 -3.84 -11.27
C ARG A 25 -13.47 -3.65 -12.75
N GLU A 26 -12.53 -4.40 -13.27
CA GLU A 26 -12.20 -4.43 -14.69
C GLU A 26 -12.38 -5.83 -15.27
N GLN A 27 -12.79 -5.88 -16.53
CA GLN A 27 -12.56 -7.03 -17.37
C GLN A 27 -11.23 -6.82 -18.10
N VAL A 28 -10.29 -7.76 -17.97
CA VAL A 28 -8.93 -7.63 -18.52
C VAL A 28 -8.56 -8.82 -19.41
N ALA A 29 -7.89 -8.55 -20.54
CA ALA A 29 -7.31 -9.57 -21.40
C ALA A 29 -5.82 -9.71 -21.10
N VAL A 30 -5.41 -10.90 -20.67
CA VAL A 30 -4.00 -11.22 -20.41
C VAL A 30 -3.31 -11.52 -21.75
N PRO A 31 -2.08 -11.01 -22.01
CA PRO A 31 -1.36 -11.30 -23.24
C PRO A 31 -1.16 -12.80 -23.44
N ASN A 32 -1.60 -13.32 -24.58
CA ASN A 32 -1.59 -14.76 -24.90
C ASN A 32 -2.29 -15.64 -23.85
N GLY A 33 -3.23 -15.07 -23.09
CA GLY A 33 -3.89 -15.71 -21.97
C GLY A 33 -5.41 -15.53 -22.00
N PRO A 34 -6.10 -15.93 -20.93
CA PRO A 34 -7.54 -15.80 -20.83
C PRO A 34 -7.98 -14.35 -20.64
N VAL A 35 -9.28 -14.12 -20.88
CA VAL A 35 -9.98 -12.94 -20.39
C VAL A 35 -10.41 -13.20 -18.94
N ILE A 36 -10.05 -12.30 -18.04
CA ILE A 36 -10.50 -12.30 -16.65
C ILE A 36 -11.72 -11.36 -16.55
N PRO A 37 -12.92 -11.87 -16.23
CA PRO A 37 -14.14 -11.05 -16.24
C PRO A 37 -14.26 -10.10 -15.04
N ASP A 38 -13.71 -10.47 -13.88
CA ASP A 38 -13.89 -9.74 -12.62
C ASP A 38 -12.53 -9.52 -11.91
N TYR A 39 -11.71 -8.62 -12.44
CA TYR A 39 -10.45 -8.22 -11.82
C TYR A 39 -10.66 -6.99 -10.93
N TYR A 40 -10.43 -7.13 -9.63
CA TYR A 40 -10.67 -6.05 -8.66
C TYR A 40 -9.40 -5.29 -8.32
N ILE A 41 -9.48 -3.97 -8.34
CA ILE A 41 -8.41 -3.04 -8.04
C ILE A 41 -8.84 -2.18 -6.87
N ILE A 42 -8.03 -2.18 -5.81
CA ILE A 42 -8.15 -1.20 -4.72
C ILE A 42 -7.43 0.06 -5.18
N GLU A 43 -8.17 1.15 -5.33
CA GLU A 43 -7.61 2.43 -5.72
C GLU A 43 -7.09 3.17 -4.48
N ASN A 44 -5.79 3.42 -4.43
CA ASN A 44 -5.15 4.26 -3.42
C ASN A 44 -4.02 5.07 -4.06
N ARG A 45 -3.51 6.08 -3.35
CA ARG A 45 -2.42 6.96 -3.80
C ARG A 45 -1.03 6.33 -3.66
N GLY A 46 -0.96 5.05 -3.31
CA GLY A 46 0.27 4.36 -2.96
C GLY A 46 0.50 4.26 -1.47
N TRP A 47 1.56 3.55 -1.12
CA TRP A 47 1.94 3.23 0.25
C TRP A 47 3.47 3.24 0.36
N VAL A 48 3.97 3.71 1.49
CA VAL A 48 5.40 3.72 1.80
C VAL A 48 5.66 2.80 2.99
N GLY A 49 6.71 1.99 2.87
CA GLY A 49 7.30 1.23 3.98
C GLY A 49 8.75 1.67 4.18
N ILE A 50 9.20 1.73 5.43
CA ILE A 50 10.51 2.25 5.82
C ILE A 50 11.24 1.19 6.63
N VAL A 51 12.48 0.89 6.29
CA VAL A 51 13.33 0.00 7.10
C VAL A 51 14.41 0.85 7.77
N PRO A 52 14.11 1.47 8.92
CA PRO A 52 15.06 2.34 9.61
C PRO A 52 16.12 1.53 10.36
N VAL A 53 17.38 1.90 10.18
CA VAL A 53 18.54 1.31 10.86
C VAL A 53 19.18 2.38 11.73
N THR A 54 19.38 2.09 13.01
CA THR A 54 20.10 2.98 13.94
C THR A 54 21.61 2.89 13.72
N GLU A 55 22.37 3.84 14.26
CA GLU A 55 23.85 3.80 14.19
C GLU A 55 24.43 2.52 14.82
N ASP A 56 23.79 2.03 15.89
CA ASP A 56 24.14 0.77 16.55
C ASP A 56 23.66 -0.50 15.82
N GLY A 57 23.06 -0.37 14.63
CA GLY A 57 22.62 -1.50 13.81
C GLY A 57 21.29 -2.14 14.22
N TYR A 58 20.49 -1.49 15.06
CA TYR A 58 19.15 -1.95 15.43
C TYR A 58 18.09 -1.43 14.48
N PHE A 59 16.93 -2.10 14.46
CA PHE A 59 15.77 -1.68 13.69
C PHE A 59 14.70 -1.04 14.57
N LEU A 60 14.10 0.06 14.08
CA LEU A 60 12.89 0.61 14.68
C LEU A 60 11.67 -0.19 14.20
N ILE A 61 10.98 -0.83 15.13
CA ILE A 61 9.76 -1.60 14.87
C ILE A 61 8.59 -0.96 15.64
N ASN A 62 7.40 -0.99 15.03
CA ASN A 62 6.15 -0.58 15.63
C ASN A 62 5.31 -1.80 16.04
N LYS A 63 4.62 -1.69 17.18
CA LYS A 63 3.61 -2.65 17.63
C LYS A 63 2.21 -2.05 17.46
N GLN A 64 1.46 -2.54 16.49
CA GLN A 64 0.16 -1.95 16.11
C GLN A 64 -0.93 -3.02 15.98
N TYR A 65 -2.12 -2.71 16.51
CA TYR A 65 -3.34 -3.49 16.25
C TYR A 65 -3.82 -3.29 14.81
N LYS A 66 -4.07 -4.39 14.10
CA LYS A 66 -4.60 -4.41 12.73
C LYS A 66 -5.97 -5.08 12.74
N HIS A 67 -7.02 -4.27 12.65
CA HIS A 67 -8.40 -4.75 12.70
C HIS A 67 -8.71 -5.80 11.61
N GLY A 68 -8.16 -5.65 10.39
CA GLY A 68 -8.39 -6.57 9.28
C GLY A 68 -7.94 -8.02 9.53
N ILE A 69 -7.00 -8.24 10.46
CA ILE A 69 -6.55 -9.58 10.88
C ILE A 69 -6.83 -9.85 12.36
N GLY A 70 -7.41 -8.89 13.10
CA GLY A 70 -7.75 -9.03 14.51
C GLY A 70 -6.58 -9.17 15.49
N LEU A 71 -5.37 -8.77 15.10
CA LEU A 71 -4.14 -9.02 15.88
C LEU A 71 -3.30 -7.76 16.10
N VAL A 72 -2.52 -7.77 17.18
CA VAL A 72 -1.40 -6.84 17.36
C VAL A 72 -0.17 -7.42 16.68
N VAL A 73 0.39 -6.69 15.71
CA VAL A 73 1.55 -7.13 14.93
C VAL A 73 2.76 -6.24 15.16
N LEU A 74 3.93 -6.82 14.91
CA LEU A 74 5.17 -6.09 14.76
C LEU A 74 5.36 -5.75 13.29
N GLU A 75 5.54 -4.48 12.97
CA GLU A 75 5.77 -4.01 11.61
C GLU A 75 6.77 -2.86 11.57
N PHE A 76 7.41 -2.71 10.42
CA PHE A 76 8.16 -1.50 10.13
C PHE A 76 7.22 -0.29 10.00
N PRO A 77 7.72 0.95 10.25
CA PRO A 77 6.94 2.15 10.00
C PRO A 77 6.48 2.20 8.54
N ALA A 78 5.17 2.28 8.34
CA ALA A 78 4.58 2.28 7.02
C ALA A 78 3.26 3.06 7.01
N GLY A 79 2.81 3.50 5.83
CA GLY A 79 1.51 4.14 5.70
C GLY A 79 1.20 4.61 4.28
N GLY A 80 -0.08 4.86 4.04
CA GLY A 80 -0.56 5.46 2.80
C GLY A 80 -0.07 6.88 2.61
N ILE A 81 0.07 7.26 1.35
CA ILE A 81 0.42 8.61 0.89
C ILE A 81 -0.84 9.48 0.99
N ASP A 82 -0.75 10.60 1.72
CA ASP A 82 -1.90 11.49 1.91
C ASP A 82 -2.16 12.36 0.66
N PRO A 83 -3.38 12.88 0.44
CA PRO A 83 -3.72 13.59 -0.79
C PRO A 83 -2.89 14.85 -1.11
N HIS A 84 -2.20 15.39 -0.10
CA HIS A 84 -1.38 16.61 -0.16
C HIS A 84 0.12 16.29 -0.19
N GLU A 85 0.51 15.01 -0.26
CA GLU A 85 1.89 14.57 -0.39
C GLU A 85 2.12 14.07 -1.82
N ASP A 86 2.94 14.80 -2.60
CA ASP A 86 3.27 14.43 -3.98
C ASP A 86 4.55 13.58 -4.07
N ASP A 87 5.48 13.73 -3.11
CA ASP A 87 6.70 12.94 -3.00
C ASP A 87 6.54 11.83 -1.93
N PRO A 88 6.68 10.54 -2.30
CA PRO A 88 6.70 9.43 -1.35
C PRO A 88 7.72 9.59 -0.21
N LEU A 89 8.81 10.34 -0.43
CA LEU A 89 9.81 10.61 0.61
C LEU A 89 9.25 11.46 1.76
N ASP A 90 8.33 12.38 1.48
CA ASP A 90 7.69 13.20 2.52
C ASP A 90 6.77 12.35 3.39
N THR A 91 6.01 11.43 2.77
CA THR A 91 5.26 10.40 3.49
C THR A 91 6.20 9.58 4.38
N ALA A 92 7.36 9.14 3.86
CA ALA A 92 8.33 8.38 4.65
C ALA A 92 8.77 9.15 5.91
N ARG A 93 9.20 10.40 5.73
CA ARG A 93 9.66 11.28 6.83
C ARG A 93 8.60 11.49 7.90
N ARG A 94 7.34 11.67 7.50
CA ARG A 94 6.22 11.80 8.44
C ARG A 94 5.96 10.50 9.20
N LYS A 95 5.94 9.34 8.53
CA LYS A 95 5.67 8.04 9.19
C LYS A 95 6.77 7.67 10.19
N ILE A 96 8.04 7.91 9.87
CA ILE A 96 9.12 7.65 10.83
C ILE A 96 9.06 8.60 12.03
N SER A 97 8.79 9.89 11.79
CA SER A 97 8.59 10.87 12.88
C SER A 97 7.46 10.48 13.82
N LEU A 98 6.31 10.04 13.28
CA LEU A 98 5.18 9.55 14.08
C LEU A 98 5.51 8.28 14.87
N CYS A 99 6.31 7.36 14.31
CA CYS A 99 6.73 6.15 15.02
C CYS A 99 7.58 6.50 16.25
N LEU A 100 8.52 7.44 16.10
CA LEU A 100 9.39 7.90 17.19
C LEU A 100 8.60 8.58 18.33
N GLN A 101 7.52 9.30 18.01
CA GLN A 101 6.69 9.98 19.01
C GLN A 101 5.79 9.05 19.82
N LYS A 102 5.43 7.88 19.26
CA LYS A 102 4.42 6.98 19.84
C LYS A 102 4.98 6.00 20.88
N ASN A 103 6.25 6.13 21.30
CA ASN A 103 6.95 5.16 22.16
C ASN A 103 6.76 3.71 21.65
N CYS A 104 6.77 3.54 20.33
CA CYS A 104 6.54 2.26 19.65
C CYS A 104 7.58 1.16 19.98
N CYS A 105 8.67 1.53 20.65
CA CYS A 105 9.86 0.71 20.86
C CYS A 105 10.05 0.15 22.27
N ASN A 106 9.02 0.22 23.12
CA ASN A 106 9.03 -0.43 24.44
C ASN A 106 8.12 -1.67 24.48
#